data_AF-A0A6A4GHR5-F1
#
_entry.id   AF-A0A6A4GHR5-F1
#
_cell.length_a   1.000
_cell.length_b   1.000
_cell.length_c   1.000
_cell.angle_alpha   90.00
_cell.angle_beta   90.00
_cell.angle_gamma   90.00
#
_symmetry.space_group_name_H-M   'P 1'
#
loop_
_entity.id
_entity.type
_entity.pdbx_description
1 polymer ?
#
loop_
_entity_poly.entity_id
_entity_poly.type
_entity_poly.pdbx_seq_one_letter_code
_entity_poly.pdbx_strand_id
1 'polypeptide(L)'
;KRLAQSARWENEVLPRLIAPYMSYVRQSSNLAEELSSEAEECVCLNKGLELEVVVVRFDKLERITLRTCACQPAATQLMKCGLFGCAPLRPSLAVDLRVLDFVTCLFLRISPNNTAVCNTIEDFLKCQGYHLCGQDPLRRRFANALQWYNRLQ
;
A
#
# COMPACT_ATOMS: atom_id res chain seq x y z
N LYS A 1 -19.66 9.69 4.11
CA LYS A 1 -18.78 8.60 3.62
C LYS A 1 -17.27 8.94 3.75
N ARG A 2 -16.76 10.07 3.24
CA ARG A 2 -15.33 10.48 3.36
C ARG A 2 -14.86 10.71 4.80
N LEU A 3 -15.67 11.40 5.63
CA LEU A 3 -15.38 11.63 7.06
C LEU A 3 -15.25 10.32 7.86
N ALA A 4 -16.17 9.38 7.65
CA ALA A 4 -16.12 8.07 8.31
C ALA A 4 -14.88 7.25 7.89
N GLN A 5 -14.41 7.41 6.66
CA GLN A 5 -13.18 6.75 6.20
C GLN A 5 -11.93 7.40 6.80
N SER A 6 -11.89 8.73 6.89
CA SER A 6 -10.80 9.49 7.54
C SER A 6 -10.66 9.12 9.01
N ALA A 7 -11.79 9.10 9.74
CA ALA A 7 -11.82 8.73 11.14
C ALA A 7 -11.29 7.30 11.39
N ARG A 8 -11.59 6.35 10.49
CA ARG A 8 -11.06 4.98 10.59
C ARG A 8 -9.55 4.91 10.36
N TRP A 9 -9.03 5.68 9.41
CA TRP A 9 -7.58 5.76 9.23
C TRP A 9 -6.90 6.29 10.48
N GLU A 10 -7.38 7.43 11.00
CA GLU A 10 -6.76 8.11 12.14
C GLU A 10 -6.90 7.34 13.46
N ASN A 11 -8.07 6.77 13.74
CA ASN A 11 -8.36 6.18 15.05
C ASN A 11 -8.12 4.67 15.12
N GLU A 12 -8.14 3.95 14.00
CA GLU A 12 -8.06 2.49 14.00
C GLU A 12 -6.83 1.96 13.27
N VAL A 13 -6.58 2.43 12.05
CA VAL A 13 -5.56 1.81 11.18
C VAL A 13 -4.16 2.35 11.45
N LEU A 14 -3.95 3.67 11.38
CA LEU A 14 -2.62 4.26 11.56
C LEU A 14 -1.99 3.88 12.89
N PRO A 15 -2.67 3.97 14.06
CA PRO A 15 -2.08 3.59 15.33
C PRO A 15 -1.59 2.13 15.36
N ARG A 16 -2.28 1.23 14.65
CA ARG A 16 -1.90 -0.19 14.53
C ARG A 16 -0.76 -0.43 13.55
N LEU A 17 -0.52 0.50 12.62
CA LEU A 17 0.53 0.38 11.61
C LEU A 17 1.87 0.96 12.05
N ILE A 18 1.91 1.83 13.06
CA ILE A 18 3.16 2.46 13.52
C ILE A 18 4.22 1.41 13.89
N ALA A 19 3.89 0.46 14.77
CA ALA A 19 4.85 -0.55 15.21
C ALA A 19 5.30 -1.50 14.07
N PRO A 20 4.38 -2.07 13.25
CA PRO A 20 4.76 -2.84 12.07
C PRO A 20 5.62 -2.05 11.07
N TYR A 21 5.30 -0.78 10.82
CA TYR A 21 6.06 0.09 9.93
C TYR A 21 7.49 0.31 10.44
N MET A 22 7.64 0.72 11.71
CA MET A 22 8.96 0.92 12.32
C MET A 22 9.79 -0.36 12.31
N SER A 23 9.16 -1.51 12.57
CA SER A 23 9.81 -2.81 12.50
C SER A 23 10.28 -3.13 11.08
N TYR A 24 9.43 -2.89 10.08
CA TYR A 24 9.75 -3.12 8.67
C TYR A 24 10.91 -2.24 8.21
N VAL A 25 10.86 -0.93 8.49
CA VAL A 25 11.91 0.04 8.15
C VAL A 25 13.25 -0.37 8.77
N ARG A 26 13.24 -0.78 10.05
CA ARG A 26 14.44 -1.25 10.74
C ARG A 26 15.03 -2.51 10.09
N GLN A 27 14.20 -3.49 9.78
CA GLN A 27 14.65 -4.77 9.23
C GLN A 27 15.12 -4.64 7.78
N SER A 28 14.49 -3.77 6.99
CA SER A 28 14.83 -3.51 5.58
C SER A 28 16.00 -2.53 5.40
N SER A 29 16.74 -2.20 6.45
CA SER A 29 17.84 -1.22 6.41
C SER A 29 17.39 0.12 5.81
N ASN A 30 16.28 0.67 6.30
CA ASN A 30 15.60 1.85 5.77
C ASN A 30 15.09 1.67 4.33
N LEU A 31 14.31 0.60 4.09
CA LEU A 31 13.72 0.27 2.79
C LEU A 31 14.74 -0.05 1.67
N ALA A 32 16.02 -0.23 2.02
CA ALA A 32 17.06 -0.59 1.07
C ALA A 32 16.92 -2.04 0.59
N GLU A 33 16.45 -2.93 1.45
CA GLU A 33 16.31 -4.35 1.19
C GLU A 33 14.83 -4.76 1.09
N GLU A 34 14.53 -5.65 0.14
CA GLU A 34 13.22 -6.29 0.06
C GLU A 34 13.20 -7.52 0.98
N LEU A 35 12.31 -7.50 1.96
CA LEU A 35 12.16 -8.58 2.91
C LEU A 35 11.27 -9.67 2.32
N SER A 36 11.71 -10.92 2.37
CA SER A 36 10.86 -12.07 2.09
C SER A 36 9.86 -12.22 3.23
N SER A 37 8.59 -11.89 2.99
CA SER A 37 7.54 -12.14 3.97
C SER A 37 6.91 -13.51 3.71
N GLU A 38 7.06 -14.42 4.67
CA GLU A 38 6.23 -15.62 4.73
C GLU A 38 4.83 -15.23 5.20
N ALA A 39 3.80 -15.77 4.53
CA ALA A 39 2.42 -15.55 4.94
C ALA A 39 2.16 -16.32 6.24
N GLU A 40 2.14 -15.61 7.37
CA GLU A 40 1.71 -16.21 8.64
C GLU A 40 0.21 -16.53 8.57
N GLU A 41 -0.13 -17.81 8.51
CA GLU A 41 -1.53 -18.24 8.58
C GLU A 41 -2.09 -17.98 9.98
N CYS A 42 -3.25 -17.33 10.03
CA CYS A 42 -3.94 -17.11 11.30
C CYS A 42 -4.65 -18.39 11.76
N VAL A 43 -4.41 -18.80 13.01
CA VAL A 43 -5.04 -19.98 13.63
C VAL A 43 -6.45 -19.70 14.17
N CYS A 44 -7.04 -18.53 13.86
CA CYS A 44 -8.38 -18.20 14.37
C CYS A 44 -9.46 -19.08 13.70
N LEU A 45 -10.47 -19.48 14.48
CA LEU A 45 -11.60 -20.31 14.02
C LEU A 45 -12.54 -19.61 13.01
N ASN A 46 -12.34 -18.32 12.75
CA ASN A 46 -13.15 -17.57 11.80
C ASN A 46 -12.70 -17.84 10.37
N LYS A 47 -13.65 -18.14 9.48
CA LYS A 47 -13.40 -18.19 8.03
C LYS A 47 -12.97 -16.79 7.58
N GLY A 48 -11.68 -16.63 7.30
CA GLY A 48 -11.13 -15.39 6.75
C GLY A 48 -11.77 -15.04 5.40
N LEU A 49 -11.77 -13.76 5.06
CA LEU A 49 -12.16 -13.27 3.74
C LEU A 49 -10.92 -13.23 2.84
N GLU A 50 -11.00 -13.86 1.68
CA GLU A 50 -10.00 -13.69 0.63
C GLU A 50 -10.17 -12.31 -0.02
N LEU A 51 -9.06 -11.58 -0.09
CA LEU A 51 -9.00 -10.24 -0.63
C LEU A 51 -7.89 -10.18 -1.68
N GLU A 52 -8.28 -10.00 -2.94
CA GLU A 52 -7.33 -9.73 -4.02
C GLU A 52 -6.88 -8.27 -4.01
N VAL A 53 -5.57 -8.06 -4.07
CA VAL A 53 -4.95 -6.73 -4.05
C VAL A 53 -3.99 -6.62 -5.23
N VAL A 54 -4.13 -5.56 -6.03
CA VAL A 54 -3.15 -5.20 -7.05
C VAL A 54 -1.99 -4.47 -6.38
N VAL A 55 -0.77 -4.94 -6.58
CA VAL A 55 0.44 -4.38 -5.98
C VAL A 55 1.25 -3.65 -7.03
N VAL A 56 1.58 -2.39 -6.75
CA VAL A 56 2.41 -1.52 -7.59
C VAL A 56 3.82 -1.44 -7.02
N ARG A 57 4.81 -1.92 -7.77
CA ARG A 57 6.24 -1.80 -7.47
C ARG A 57 6.96 -1.03 -8.57
N PHE A 58 8.25 -0.78 -8.39
CA PHE A 58 9.08 -0.14 -9.41
C PHE A 58 9.27 -1.00 -10.65
N ASP A 59 9.39 -2.30 -10.50
CA ASP A 59 9.82 -3.25 -11.52
C ASP A 59 8.69 -4.13 -12.05
N LYS A 60 7.55 -4.17 -11.33
CA LYS A 60 6.42 -5.03 -11.69
C LYS A 60 5.09 -4.56 -11.15
N LEU A 61 4.04 -5.08 -11.79
CA LEU A 61 2.67 -5.08 -11.30
C LEU A 61 2.25 -6.53 -11.03
N GLU A 62 1.80 -6.82 -9.82
CA GLU A 62 1.38 -8.18 -9.43
C GLU A 62 0.04 -8.19 -8.69
N ARG A 63 -0.59 -9.35 -8.64
CA ARG A 63 -1.80 -9.58 -7.84
C ARG A 63 -1.47 -10.54 -6.72
N ILE A 64 -1.81 -10.14 -5.50
CA ILE A 64 -1.68 -10.99 -4.32
C ILE A 64 -3.06 -11.24 -3.73
N THR A 65 -3.21 -12.39 -3.07
CA THR A 65 -4.44 -12.74 -2.34
C THR A 65 -4.12 -12.79 -0.86
N LEU A 66 -4.79 -11.96 -0.08
CA LEU A 66 -4.68 -11.92 1.37
C LEU A 66 -5.84 -12.68 2.00
N ARG A 67 -5.54 -13.50 3.02
CA ARG A 67 -6.58 -14.07 3.89
C ARG A 67 -6.75 -13.18 5.10
N THR A 68 -7.82 -12.39 5.08
CA THR A 68 -8.05 -11.35 6.10
C THR A 68 -9.01 -11.84 7.17
N CYS A 69 -8.70 -11.58 8.43
CA CYS A 69 -9.59 -11.82 9.56
C CYS A 69 -9.47 -10.69 10.58
N ALA A 70 -10.26 -10.72 11.65
CA ALA A 70 -10.18 -9.70 12.70
C ALA A 70 -8.80 -9.66 13.39
N CYS A 71 -8.10 -10.79 13.45
CA CYS A 71 -6.77 -10.93 14.06
C CYS A 71 -5.64 -10.52 13.11
N GLN A 72 -5.83 -10.68 11.80
CA GLN A 72 -4.86 -10.31 10.76
C GLN A 72 -5.55 -9.39 9.74
N PRO A 73 -5.67 -8.08 10.03
CA PRO A 73 -6.23 -7.12 9.10
C PRO A 73 -5.35 -6.95 7.86
N ALA A 74 -5.96 -6.65 6.70
CA ALA A 74 -5.25 -6.42 5.45
C ALA A 74 -4.11 -5.40 5.59
N ALA A 75 -4.35 -4.31 6.32
CA ALA A 75 -3.37 -3.25 6.50
C ALA A 75 -2.08 -3.74 7.17
N THR A 76 -2.19 -4.57 8.22
CA THR A 76 -1.04 -5.11 8.95
C THR A 76 -0.30 -6.15 8.10
N GLN A 77 -1.02 -7.02 7.39
CA GLN A 77 -0.40 -7.99 6.48
C GLN A 77 0.38 -7.30 5.37
N LEU A 78 -0.22 -6.29 4.72
CA LEU A 78 0.45 -5.49 3.69
C LEU A 78 1.70 -4.80 4.23
N MET A 79 1.63 -4.21 5.43
CA MET A 79 2.76 -3.50 6.03
C MET A 79 3.94 -4.43 6.32
N LYS A 80 3.69 -5.68 6.76
CA LYS A 80 4.72 -6.70 6.94
C LYS A 80 5.45 -7.05 5.62
N CYS A 81 4.76 -6.92 4.50
CA CYS A 81 5.32 -7.13 3.16
C CYS A 81 5.92 -5.87 2.53
N GLY A 82 6.03 -4.75 3.25
CA GLY A 82 6.52 -3.49 2.69
C GLY A 82 5.53 -2.84 1.72
N LEU A 83 4.24 -3.08 1.91
CA LEU A 83 3.16 -2.56 1.06
C LEU A 83 2.21 -1.69 1.87
N PHE A 84 1.65 -0.66 1.24
CA PHE A 84 0.65 0.22 1.85
C PHE A 84 -0.63 0.26 1.02
N GLY A 85 -1.76 -0.05 1.64
CA GLY A 85 -3.06 -0.14 0.98
C GLY A 85 -3.73 1.21 0.69
N CYS A 86 -4.50 1.29 -0.39
CA CYS A 86 -5.26 2.49 -0.77
C CYS A 86 -6.53 2.73 0.08
N ALA A 87 -6.90 1.78 0.95
CA ALA A 87 -8.10 1.82 1.78
C ALA A 87 -7.84 1.10 3.12
N PRO A 88 -8.54 1.49 4.20
CA PRO A 88 -8.19 1.05 5.55
C PRO A 88 -8.52 -0.41 5.85
N LEU A 89 -9.60 -0.94 5.24
CA LEU A 89 -10.12 -2.28 5.55
C LEU A 89 -10.01 -3.27 4.38
N ARG A 90 -10.38 -2.82 3.18
CA ARG A 90 -10.41 -3.64 1.96
C ARG A 90 -9.73 -2.89 0.82
N PRO A 91 -8.40 -2.75 0.87
CA PRO A 91 -7.64 -2.15 -0.23
C PRO A 91 -7.79 -3.01 -1.48
N SER A 92 -8.11 -2.39 -2.61
CA SER A 92 -8.04 -3.05 -3.93
C SER A 92 -6.70 -2.84 -4.62
N LEU A 93 -5.90 -1.90 -4.09
CA LEU A 93 -4.56 -1.59 -4.54
C LEU A 93 -3.66 -1.34 -3.33
N ALA A 94 -2.43 -1.82 -3.41
CA ALA A 94 -1.35 -1.49 -2.49
C ALA A 94 -0.13 -1.02 -3.27
N VAL A 95 0.66 -0.16 -2.67
CA VAL A 95 1.87 0.42 -3.26
C VAL A 95 3.06 0.05 -2.39
N ASP A 96 4.16 -0.33 -3.01
CA ASP A 96 5.44 -0.57 -2.33
C ASP A 96 5.87 0.69 -1.58
N LEU A 97 6.33 0.53 -0.32
CA LEU A 97 6.80 1.64 0.51
C LEU A 97 7.92 2.43 -0.17
N ARG A 98 8.78 1.79 -0.96
CA ARG A 98 9.86 2.46 -1.71
C ARG A 98 9.32 3.40 -2.78
N VAL A 99 8.24 3.01 -3.45
CA VAL A 99 7.58 3.85 -4.46
C VAL A 99 6.92 5.05 -3.79
N LEU A 100 6.26 4.84 -2.65
CA LEU A 100 5.65 5.93 -1.88
C LEU A 100 6.70 6.90 -1.35
N ASP A 101 7.77 6.40 -0.75
CA ASP A 101 8.85 7.22 -0.19
C ASP A 101 9.58 8.03 -1.28
N PHE A 102 9.81 7.42 -2.45
CA PHE A 102 10.35 8.13 -3.62
C PHE A 102 9.45 9.29 -4.06
N VAL A 103 8.13 9.07 -4.14
CA VAL A 103 7.18 10.12 -4.55
C VAL A 103 7.06 11.21 -3.48
N THR A 104 7.09 10.83 -2.20
CA THR A 104 7.15 11.80 -1.09
C THR A 104 8.41 12.66 -1.20
N CYS A 105 9.58 12.05 -1.41
CA CYS A 105 10.83 12.76 -1.66
C CYS A 105 10.75 13.67 -2.91
N LEU A 106 10.12 13.21 -3.98
CA LEU A 106 9.93 13.99 -5.20
C LEU A 106 9.12 15.26 -4.92
N PHE A 107 8.02 15.15 -4.18
CA PHE A 107 7.15 16.29 -3.83
C PHE A 107 7.77 17.30 -2.86
N LEU A 108 8.91 16.99 -2.24
CA LEU A 108 9.72 17.98 -1.53
C LEU A 108 10.53 18.87 -2.48
N ARG A 109 10.69 18.48 -3.74
CA ARG A 109 11.55 19.14 -4.75
C ARG A 109 10.75 19.74 -5.91
N ILE A 110 9.53 19.27 -6.13
CA ILE A 110 8.62 19.80 -7.16
C ILE A 110 7.22 19.99 -6.58
N SER A 111 6.40 20.82 -7.25
CA SER A 111 5.00 20.99 -6.86
C SER A 111 4.25 19.65 -6.88
N PRO A 112 3.54 19.27 -5.80
CA PRO A 112 2.84 18.00 -5.72
C PRO A 112 1.82 17.82 -6.84
N ASN A 113 2.08 16.86 -7.73
CA ASN A 113 1.21 16.54 -8.86
C ASN A 113 0.96 15.03 -8.93
N ASN A 114 -0.07 14.59 -8.20
CA ASN A 114 -0.49 13.19 -8.19
C ASN A 114 -0.85 12.68 -9.59
N THR A 115 -1.46 13.50 -10.43
CA THR A 115 -1.84 13.12 -11.79
C THR A 115 -0.61 12.82 -12.64
N ALA A 116 0.40 13.69 -12.60
CA ALA A 116 1.64 13.48 -13.35
C ALA A 116 2.34 12.21 -12.87
N VAL A 117 2.52 12.03 -11.56
CA VAL A 117 3.15 10.82 -11.01
C VAL A 117 2.40 9.54 -11.40
N CYS A 118 1.07 9.54 -11.28
CA CYS A 118 0.28 8.35 -11.63
C CYS A 118 0.35 8.04 -13.11
N ASN A 119 0.24 9.05 -13.99
CA ASN A 119 0.38 8.85 -15.43
C ASN A 119 1.79 8.33 -15.76
N THR A 120 2.84 8.88 -15.13
CA THR A 120 4.22 8.40 -15.33
C THR A 120 4.40 6.95 -14.90
N ILE A 121 3.86 6.54 -13.74
CA ILE A 121 3.93 5.15 -13.28
C ILE A 121 3.15 4.24 -14.24
N GLU A 122 1.96 4.65 -14.67
CA GLU A 122 1.14 3.89 -15.64
C GLU A 122 1.89 3.72 -16.98
N ASP A 123 2.45 4.79 -17.54
CA ASP A 123 3.19 4.75 -18.79
C ASP A 123 4.49 3.93 -18.67
N PHE A 124 5.21 4.08 -17.56
CA PHE A 124 6.44 3.34 -17.29
C PHE A 124 6.17 1.82 -17.22
N LEU A 125 5.17 1.40 -16.46
CA LEU A 125 4.77 -0.01 -16.34
C LEU A 125 4.21 -0.54 -17.67
N LYS A 126 3.47 0.29 -18.42
CA LYS A 126 2.95 -0.08 -19.75
C LYS A 126 4.07 -0.37 -20.74
N CYS A 127 5.15 0.41 -20.73
CA CYS A 127 6.33 0.16 -21.56
C CYS A 127 7.02 -1.17 -21.23
N GLN A 128 6.86 -1.68 -20.01
CA GLN A 128 7.36 -2.98 -19.56
C GLN A 128 6.37 -4.14 -19.82
N GLY A 129 5.22 -3.88 -20.46
CA GLY A 129 4.20 -4.88 -20.76
C GLY A 129 3.15 -5.08 -19.67
N TYR A 130 3.17 -4.29 -18.60
CA TYR A 130 2.15 -4.36 -17.55
C TYR A 130 0.96 -3.46 -17.89
N HIS A 131 -0.25 -4.01 -17.78
CA HIS A 131 -1.48 -3.30 -18.08
C HIS A 131 -2.38 -3.19 -16.85
N LEU A 132 -2.65 -1.95 -16.45
CA LEU A 132 -3.66 -1.62 -15.44
C LEU A 132 -5.03 -1.51 -16.12
N CYS A 133 -5.94 -2.45 -15.84
CA CYS A 133 -7.29 -2.43 -16.40
C CYS A 133 -8.22 -1.47 -15.62
N GLY A 134 -8.99 -0.65 -16.35
CA GLY A 134 -10.07 0.20 -15.80
C GLY A 134 -9.96 1.68 -16.20
N GLN A 135 -10.99 2.46 -15.87
CA GLN A 135 -10.92 3.92 -15.96
C GLN A 135 -10.18 4.49 -14.75
N ASP A 136 -9.17 5.33 -14.99
CA ASP A 136 -8.34 5.97 -13.95
C ASP A 136 -7.80 4.97 -12.90
N PRO A 137 -7.11 3.90 -13.35
CA PRO A 137 -6.86 2.76 -12.49
C PRO A 137 -5.95 3.13 -11.32
N LEU A 138 -4.97 4.03 -11.48
CA LEU A 138 -4.03 4.32 -10.40
C LEU A 138 -4.41 5.58 -9.60
N ARG A 139 -4.78 6.67 -10.27
CA ARG A 139 -4.76 8.03 -9.69
C ARG A 139 -5.43 8.17 -8.33
N ARG A 140 -6.71 7.80 -8.22
CA ARG A 140 -7.45 7.95 -6.95
C ARG A 140 -6.92 7.01 -5.86
N ARG A 141 -6.57 5.77 -6.23
CA ARG A 141 -6.13 4.75 -5.27
C ARG A 141 -4.73 5.06 -4.75
N PHE A 142 -3.82 5.44 -5.65
CA PHE A 142 -2.47 5.87 -5.33
C PHE A 142 -2.47 7.15 -4.50
N ALA A 143 -3.22 8.18 -4.89
CA ALA A 143 -3.30 9.42 -4.12
C ALA A 143 -3.79 9.19 -2.69
N ASN A 144 -4.75 8.27 -2.49
CA ASN A 144 -5.17 7.87 -1.14
C ASN A 144 -4.05 7.15 -0.38
N ALA A 145 -3.38 6.18 -1.00
CA ALA A 145 -2.28 5.46 -0.37
C ALA A 145 -1.17 6.44 0.07
N LEU A 146 -0.75 7.34 -0.83
CA LEU A 146 0.26 8.36 -0.55
C LEU A 146 -0.17 9.33 0.56
N GLN A 147 -1.40 9.84 0.52
CA GLN A 147 -1.90 10.75 1.56
C GLN A 147 -1.81 10.12 2.96
N TRP A 148 -2.21 8.85 3.09
CA TRP A 148 -2.24 8.17 4.38
C TRP A 148 -0.86 7.66 4.81
N TYR A 149 -0.02 7.30 3.85
CA TYR A 149 1.40 7.01 4.11
C TYR A 149 2.14 8.23 4.68
N ASN A 150 1.96 9.41 4.07
CA ASN A 150 2.56 10.65 4.57
C ASN A 150 2.06 11.09 5.95
N ARG A 151 0.93 10.53 6.41
CA ARG A 151 0.44 10.72 7.78
C ARG A 151 0.93 9.66 8.76
N LEU A 152 1.46 8.54 8.25
CA LEU A 152 2.06 7.49 9.06
C LEU A 152 3.53 7.81 9.38
N GLN A 153 4.25 8.41 8.43
CA GLN A 153 5.62 8.92 8.60
C GLN A 153 5.66 10.05 9.64
#